data_AF-A0A3B5M1L0-F1
#
_entry.id   AF-A0A3B5M1L0-F1
#
_cell.length_a   1.000
_cell.length_b   1.000
_cell.length_c   1.000
_cell.angle_alpha   90.00
_cell.angle_beta   90.00
_cell.angle_gamma   90.00
#
_symmetry.space_group_name_H-M   'P 1'
#
loop_
_entity.id
_entity.type
_entity.pdbx_description
1 polymer ?
#
loop_
_entity_poly.entity_id
_entity_poly.type
_entity_poly.pdbx_seq_one_letter_code
_entity_poly.pdbx_strand_id
1 'polypeptide(L)'
;MRQEEQAAMPSIVDLIRKKRDGGQLTDEEIKFFIESVTTGRMQDCQIGAMLMAIWQRGMVAAEIRTLTWGMMVSGEVMRWPDDWKRLMVDKHSTGGVGDKVSLVLAPALAACGCKVPMISGRGLAHTGGTLDKLESIPGFSVQQSADQVKENQTIPPDVETGSDQPGVSCLEMDPTT
;
A
#
# COMPACT_ATOMS: atom_id res chain seq x y z
N MET A 1 -37.54 -28.24 -5.53
CA MET A 1 -36.20 -27.86 -5.02
C MET A 1 -35.62 -26.91 -6.04
N ARG A 2 -35.51 -25.61 -5.72
CA ARG A 2 -34.85 -24.64 -6.60
C ARG A 2 -33.35 -24.90 -6.48
N GLN A 3 -32.72 -25.29 -7.59
CA GLN A 3 -31.27 -25.27 -7.68
C GLN A 3 -30.86 -23.80 -7.54
N GLU A 4 -30.08 -23.49 -6.52
CA GLU A 4 -29.39 -22.21 -6.45
C GLU A 4 -28.44 -22.16 -7.64
N GLU A 5 -28.73 -21.27 -8.58
CA GLU A 5 -27.90 -20.99 -9.74
C GLU A 5 -26.62 -20.33 -9.22
N GLN A 6 -25.62 -21.16 -8.92
CA GLN A 6 -24.30 -20.69 -8.53
C GLN A 6 -23.66 -20.09 -9.79
N ALA A 7 -23.79 -18.77 -9.94
CA ALA A 7 -23.20 -18.04 -11.06
C ALA A 7 -21.71 -18.36 -11.14
N ALA A 8 -21.28 -18.94 -12.27
CA ALA A 8 -19.88 -19.29 -12.48
C ALA A 8 -19.03 -18.01 -12.39
N MET A 9 -17.91 -18.10 -11.64
CA MET A 9 -16.97 -16.99 -11.50
C MET A 9 -16.49 -16.55 -12.90
N PRO A 10 -16.62 -15.26 -13.27
CA PRO A 10 -16.27 -14.80 -14.61
C PRO A 10 -14.77 -14.92 -14.87
N SER A 11 -14.39 -15.18 -16.13
CA SER A 11 -12.98 -15.28 -16.50
C SER A 11 -12.28 -13.92 -16.44
N ILE A 12 -10.95 -13.88 -16.33
CA ILE A 12 -10.15 -12.63 -16.38
C ILE A 12 -10.52 -11.78 -17.61
N VAL A 13 -10.76 -12.42 -18.75
CA VAL A 13 -11.16 -11.74 -20.00
C VAL A 13 -12.55 -11.13 -19.88
N ASP A 14 -13.49 -11.82 -19.22
CA ASP A 14 -14.85 -11.31 -19.00
C ASP A 14 -14.84 -10.12 -18.05
N LEU A 15 -14.02 -10.12 -16.99
CA LEU A 15 -13.84 -8.97 -16.10
C LEU A 15 -13.33 -7.75 -16.86
N ILE A 16 -12.27 -7.91 -17.67
CA ILE A 16 -11.72 -6.82 -18.48
C ILE A 16 -12.76 -6.30 -19.46
N ARG A 17 -13.49 -7.20 -20.15
CA ARG A 17 -14.56 -6.83 -21.09
C ARG A 17 -15.64 -6.03 -20.39
N LYS A 18 -16.13 -6.52 -19.25
CA LYS A 18 -17.16 -5.86 -18.44
C LYS A 18 -16.73 -4.45 -18.06
N LYS A 19 -15.50 -4.29 -17.53
CA LYS A 19 -15.03 -2.96 -17.14
C LYS A 19 -14.79 -2.04 -18.33
N ARG A 20 -14.21 -2.54 -19.42
CA ARG A 20 -14.01 -1.81 -20.68
C ARG A 20 -15.32 -1.26 -21.25
N ASP A 21 -16.40 -2.03 -21.13
CA ASP A 21 -17.73 -1.68 -21.65
C ASP A 21 -18.51 -0.76 -20.68
N GLY A 22 -17.87 -0.32 -19.58
CA GLY A 22 -18.46 0.61 -18.61
C GLY A 22 -19.29 -0.08 -17.52
N GLY A 23 -19.25 -1.41 -17.44
CA GLY A 23 -19.90 -2.17 -16.38
C GLY A 23 -19.24 -1.95 -15.01
N GLN A 24 -20.07 -2.00 -13.97
CA GLN A 24 -19.62 -1.98 -12.58
C GLN A 24 -19.20 -3.39 -12.15
N LEU A 25 -18.02 -3.50 -11.53
CA LEU A 25 -17.55 -4.75 -10.94
C LEU A 25 -18.25 -5.02 -9.59
N THR A 26 -18.56 -6.29 -9.32
CA THR A 26 -19.04 -6.72 -8.00
C THR A 26 -17.88 -6.89 -7.03
N ASP A 27 -18.18 -7.02 -5.75
CA ASP A 27 -17.16 -7.21 -4.73
C ASP A 27 -16.36 -8.52 -4.95
N GLU A 28 -17.04 -9.57 -5.39
CA GLU A 28 -16.45 -10.87 -5.70
C GLU A 28 -15.52 -10.77 -6.92
N GLU A 29 -15.91 -10.03 -7.96
CA GLU A 29 -15.08 -9.81 -9.15
C GLU A 29 -13.82 -9.01 -8.81
N ILE A 30 -13.93 -8.00 -7.94
CA ILE A 30 -12.76 -7.21 -7.50
C ILE A 30 -11.81 -8.07 -6.65
N LYS A 31 -12.35 -8.89 -5.74
CA LYS A 31 -11.54 -9.84 -4.95
C LYS A 31 -10.83 -10.84 -5.85
N PHE A 32 -11.54 -11.39 -6.84
CA PHE A 32 -10.97 -12.30 -7.83
C PHE A 32 -9.87 -11.64 -8.67
N PHE A 33 -10.05 -10.37 -9.06
CA PHE A 33 -9.01 -9.58 -9.74
C PHE A 33 -7.76 -9.45 -8.87
N ILE A 34 -7.90 -9.03 -7.62
CA ILE A 34 -6.77 -8.85 -6.69
C ILE A 34 -6.04 -10.18 -6.46
N GLU A 35 -6.77 -11.25 -6.13
CA GLU A 35 -6.19 -12.59 -5.96
C GLU A 35 -5.45 -13.05 -7.21
N SER A 36 -6.01 -12.79 -8.40
CA SER A 36 -5.38 -13.20 -9.66
C SER A 36 -4.10 -12.43 -9.94
N VAL A 37 -3.99 -11.17 -9.51
CA VAL A 37 -2.76 -10.39 -9.58
C VAL A 37 -1.73 -10.91 -8.59
N THR A 38 -2.09 -11.08 -7.32
CA THR A 38 -1.14 -11.44 -6.25
C THR A 38 -0.66 -12.89 -6.35
N THR A 39 -1.45 -13.80 -6.90
CA THR A 39 -1.06 -15.20 -7.15
C THR A 39 -0.32 -15.40 -8.48
N GLY A 40 -0.09 -14.34 -9.26
CA GLY A 40 0.55 -14.43 -10.59
C GLY A 40 -0.29 -15.14 -11.66
N ARG A 41 -1.60 -15.35 -11.41
CA ARG A 41 -2.54 -15.96 -12.37
C ARG A 41 -2.79 -15.04 -13.57
N MET A 42 -2.73 -13.73 -13.37
CA MET A 42 -2.98 -12.71 -14.39
C MET A 42 -1.66 -12.23 -15.01
N GLN A 43 -1.59 -12.24 -16.34
CA GLN A 43 -0.40 -11.77 -17.07
C GLN A 43 -0.31 -10.24 -17.07
N ASP A 44 0.90 -9.67 -17.15
CA ASP A 44 1.13 -8.22 -17.19
C ASP A 44 0.29 -7.49 -18.25
N CYS A 45 0.10 -8.08 -19.43
CA CYS A 45 -0.73 -7.50 -20.48
C CYS A 45 -2.22 -7.44 -20.09
N GLN A 46 -2.71 -8.39 -19.31
CA GLN A 46 -4.07 -8.42 -18.79
C GLN A 46 -4.23 -7.40 -17.66
N ILE A 47 -3.22 -7.27 -16.78
CA ILE A 47 -3.19 -6.24 -15.73
C ILE A 47 -3.23 -4.86 -16.37
N GLY A 48 -2.36 -4.59 -17.35
CA GLY A 48 -2.35 -3.33 -18.09
C GLY A 48 -3.67 -3.04 -18.80
N ALA A 49 -4.31 -4.06 -19.39
CA ALA A 49 -5.62 -3.91 -20.02
C ALA A 49 -6.73 -3.55 -19.01
N MET A 50 -6.74 -4.18 -17.83
CA MET A 50 -7.68 -3.85 -16.75
C MET A 50 -7.46 -2.42 -16.23
N LEU A 51 -6.21 -2.05 -15.94
CA LEU A 51 -5.87 -0.70 -15.48
C LEU A 51 -6.29 0.36 -16.50
N MET A 52 -6.12 0.08 -17.79
CA MET A 52 -6.56 0.98 -18.84
C MET A 52 -8.08 1.08 -18.95
N ALA A 53 -8.82 -0.02 -18.78
CA ALA A 53 -10.27 0.00 -18.70
C ALA A 53 -10.76 0.83 -17.51
N ILE A 54 -10.13 0.68 -16.33
CA ILE A 54 -10.43 1.47 -15.13
C ILE A 54 -10.16 2.95 -15.38
N TRP A 55 -9.04 3.31 -16.00
CA TRP A 55 -8.72 4.71 -16.30
C TRP A 55 -9.74 5.35 -17.24
N GLN A 56 -10.18 4.65 -18.29
CA GLN A 56 -11.14 5.20 -19.27
C GLN A 56 -12.59 5.25 -18.75
N ARG A 57 -12.98 4.34 -17.86
CA ARG A 57 -14.38 4.20 -17.39
C ARG A 57 -14.61 4.67 -15.97
N GLY A 58 -13.54 4.87 -15.19
CA GLY A 58 -13.61 5.16 -13.77
C GLY A 58 -14.13 3.98 -12.95
N MET A 59 -14.28 4.21 -11.64
CA MET A 59 -14.90 3.28 -10.69
C MET A 59 -15.86 4.05 -9.79
N VAL A 60 -16.97 3.43 -9.41
CA VAL A 60 -17.85 4.00 -8.40
C VAL A 60 -17.27 3.79 -6.99
N ALA A 61 -17.75 4.56 -6.02
CA ALA A 61 -17.21 4.54 -4.66
C ALA A 61 -17.25 3.14 -3.98
N ALA A 62 -18.24 2.32 -4.32
CA ALA A 62 -18.31 0.93 -3.85
C ALA A 62 -17.16 0.08 -4.38
N GLU A 63 -16.89 0.17 -5.69
CA GLU A 63 -15.77 -0.55 -6.32
C GLU A 63 -14.42 -0.09 -5.74
N ILE A 64 -14.22 1.23 -5.58
CA ILE A 64 -12.98 1.79 -5.00
C ILE A 64 -12.78 1.27 -3.58
N ARG A 65 -13.82 1.26 -2.75
CA ARG A 65 -13.75 0.74 -1.37
C ARG A 65 -13.32 -0.72 -1.35
N THR A 66 -13.93 -1.55 -2.18
CA THR A 66 -13.60 -2.98 -2.23
C THR A 66 -12.21 -3.22 -2.79
N LEU A 67 -11.78 -2.44 -3.78
CA LEU A 67 -10.42 -2.48 -4.31
C LEU A 67 -9.41 -2.13 -3.21
N THR A 68 -9.60 -1.00 -2.52
CA THR A 68 -8.70 -0.55 -1.44
C THR A 68 -8.66 -1.54 -0.29
N TRP A 69 -9.81 -2.07 0.14
CA TRP A 69 -9.86 -3.07 1.20
C TRP A 69 -9.17 -4.36 0.79
N GLY A 70 -9.45 -4.85 -0.43
CA GLY A 70 -8.84 -6.06 -0.96
C GLY A 70 -7.32 -5.94 -1.07
N MET A 71 -6.80 -4.78 -1.51
CA MET A 71 -5.36 -4.50 -1.55
C MET A 71 -4.75 -4.41 -0.15
N MET A 72 -5.46 -3.86 0.83
CA MET A 72 -4.98 -3.79 2.22
C MET A 72 -4.81 -5.19 2.84
N VAL A 73 -5.73 -6.10 2.56
CA VAL A 73 -5.74 -7.46 3.15
C VAL A 73 -5.04 -8.50 2.29
N SER A 74 -4.47 -8.13 1.14
CA SER A 74 -3.77 -9.07 0.27
C SER A 74 -2.41 -9.49 0.82
N GLY A 75 -1.81 -8.68 1.70
CA GLY A 75 -0.57 -8.98 2.42
C GLY A 75 -0.77 -8.97 3.95
N GLU A 76 0.29 -8.66 4.70
CA GLU A 76 0.24 -8.60 6.17
C GLU A 76 -0.42 -7.31 6.69
N VAL A 77 -1.41 -7.46 7.58
CA VAL A 77 -2.02 -6.33 8.30
C VAL A 77 -1.36 -6.16 9.67
N MET A 78 -0.50 -5.15 9.79
CA MET A 78 0.19 -4.82 11.03
C MET A 78 -0.78 -4.40 12.14
N ARG A 79 -0.56 -4.92 13.35
CA ARG A 79 -1.29 -4.54 14.57
C ARG A 79 -0.33 -3.96 15.60
N TRP A 80 -0.82 -2.98 16.35
CA TRP A 80 -0.06 -2.18 17.29
C TRP A 80 -0.63 -2.29 18.71
N PRO A 81 0.19 -2.07 19.76
CA PRO A 81 -0.31 -1.97 21.13
C PRO A 81 -1.40 -0.91 21.28
N ASP A 82 -2.41 -1.16 22.11
CA ASP A 82 -3.53 -0.23 22.30
C ASP A 82 -3.10 1.15 22.80
N ASP A 83 -2.04 1.21 23.62
CA ASP A 83 -1.49 2.47 24.13
C ASP A 83 -0.93 3.37 23.02
N TRP A 84 -0.59 2.80 21.86
CA TRP A 84 -0.07 3.56 20.71
C TRP A 84 -1.19 4.14 19.83
N LYS A 85 -2.45 3.77 20.07
CA LYS A 85 -3.58 4.12 19.20
C LYS A 85 -3.75 5.63 18.96
N ARG A 86 -3.39 6.46 19.94
CA ARG A 86 -3.44 7.94 19.82
C ARG A 86 -2.13 8.58 19.32
N LEU A 87 -1.08 7.78 19.19
CA LEU A 87 0.26 8.21 18.75
C LEU A 87 0.54 7.84 17.29
N MET A 88 -0.19 6.86 16.75
CA MET A 88 -0.08 6.39 15.38
C MET A 88 -0.55 7.46 14.38
N VAL A 89 0.39 7.95 13.57
CA VAL A 89 0.14 8.93 12.54
C VAL A 89 0.91 8.57 11.27
N ASP A 90 0.34 8.94 10.13
CA ASP A 90 1.02 8.84 8.84
C ASP A 90 0.64 10.04 7.96
N LYS A 91 1.51 10.37 7.00
CA LYS A 91 1.27 11.39 6.00
C LYS A 91 1.63 10.81 4.64
N HIS A 92 0.68 10.91 3.72
CA HIS A 92 0.87 10.55 2.32
C HIS A 92 0.79 11.77 1.40
N SER A 93 1.53 11.76 0.29
CA SER A 93 1.48 12.78 -0.77
C SER A 93 0.99 12.12 -2.06
N THR A 94 0.17 12.81 -2.85
CA THR A 94 -0.26 12.31 -4.17
C THR A 94 0.85 12.35 -5.23
N GLY A 95 2.00 12.93 -4.90
CA GLY A 95 3.14 13.12 -5.81
C GLY A 95 3.42 14.60 -6.06
N GLY A 96 4.70 14.93 -6.19
CA GLY A 96 5.16 16.29 -6.46
C GLY A 96 6.63 16.34 -6.86
N VAL A 97 6.99 17.30 -7.71
CA VAL A 97 8.39 17.52 -8.12
C VAL A 97 9.16 18.11 -6.94
N GLY A 98 10.21 17.41 -6.50
CA GLY A 98 11.02 17.86 -5.36
C GLY A 98 10.34 17.75 -4.00
N ASP A 99 9.21 17.05 -3.87
CA ASP A 99 8.53 16.86 -2.58
C ASP A 99 9.41 16.03 -1.64
N LYS A 100 9.97 16.68 -0.63
CA LYS A 100 10.80 16.07 0.41
C LYS A 100 10.17 16.16 1.80
N VAL A 101 8.87 16.49 1.87
CA VAL A 101 8.19 16.70 3.15
C VAL A 101 8.26 15.44 4.01
N SER A 102 8.05 14.26 3.43
CA SER A 102 8.04 13.00 4.18
C SER A 102 9.40 12.69 4.85
N LEU A 103 10.52 13.05 4.22
CA LEU A 103 11.87 12.84 4.78
C LEU A 103 12.10 13.63 6.08
N VAL A 104 11.50 14.82 6.19
CA VAL A 104 11.68 15.70 7.35
C VAL A 104 10.55 15.50 8.37
N LEU A 105 9.33 15.30 7.89
CA LEU A 105 8.15 15.23 8.74
C LEU A 105 8.11 13.95 9.58
N ALA A 106 8.53 12.81 9.02
CA ALA A 106 8.55 11.55 9.76
C ALA A 106 9.41 11.61 11.03
N PRO A 107 10.71 12.02 10.97
CA PRO A 107 11.52 12.17 12.19
C PRO A 107 11.04 13.32 13.09
N ALA A 108 10.48 14.40 12.53
CA ALA A 108 9.93 15.49 13.34
C ALA A 108 8.75 15.02 14.20
N LEU A 109 7.81 14.26 13.63
CA LEU A 109 6.68 13.68 14.38
C LEU A 109 7.15 12.63 15.39
N ALA A 110 8.13 11.80 15.04
CA ALA A 110 8.74 10.85 15.97
C ALA A 110 9.38 11.55 17.19
N ALA A 111 10.09 12.66 16.97
CA ALA A 111 10.65 13.49 18.04
C ALA A 111 9.57 14.16 18.91
N CYS A 112 8.35 14.34 18.40
CA CYS A 112 7.19 14.79 19.17
C CYS A 112 6.46 13.64 19.91
N GLY A 113 7.00 12.42 19.88
CA GLY A 113 6.43 11.25 20.57
C GLY A 113 5.40 10.46 19.76
N CYS A 114 5.18 10.81 18.48
CA CYS A 114 4.31 10.03 17.60
C CYS A 114 4.98 8.71 17.14
N LYS A 115 4.16 7.77 16.69
CA LYS A 115 4.58 6.53 16.01
C LYS A 115 4.27 6.68 14.52
N VAL A 116 5.27 6.53 13.66
CA VAL A 116 5.19 6.83 12.22
C VAL A 116 5.65 5.63 11.39
N PRO A 117 4.85 4.55 11.32
CA PRO A 117 5.14 3.39 10.47
C PRO A 117 4.78 3.70 9.01
N MET A 118 5.57 4.56 8.37
CA MET A 118 5.28 5.05 7.02
C MET A 118 5.51 3.96 5.97
N ILE A 119 4.46 3.63 5.22
CA ILE A 119 4.56 2.86 3.98
C ILE A 119 4.60 3.85 2.82
N SER A 120 5.69 3.85 2.05
CA SER A 120 5.89 4.78 0.93
C SER A 120 6.09 4.04 -0.38
N GLY A 121 5.86 4.75 -1.49
CA GLY A 121 6.16 4.27 -2.83
C GLY A 121 7.47 4.81 -3.40
N ARG A 122 7.89 4.17 -4.49
CA ARG A 122 8.86 4.68 -5.46
C ARG A 122 8.24 5.75 -6.36
N GLY A 123 9.05 6.31 -7.26
CA GLY A 123 8.61 7.28 -8.24
C GLY A 123 7.43 6.79 -9.07
N LEU A 124 6.46 7.68 -9.28
CA LEU A 124 5.30 7.44 -10.14
C LEU A 124 5.26 8.50 -11.23
N ALA A 125 5.37 8.04 -12.48
CA ALA A 125 5.54 8.88 -13.65
C ALA A 125 6.72 9.88 -13.48
N HIS A 126 6.44 11.18 -13.57
CA HIS A 126 7.45 12.24 -13.47
C HIS A 126 7.74 12.69 -12.02
N THR A 127 7.02 12.15 -11.04
CA THR A 127 7.21 12.49 -9.62
C THR A 127 8.12 11.45 -8.96
N GLY A 128 9.15 11.91 -8.24
CA GLY A 128 10.10 11.03 -7.56
C GLY A 128 9.57 10.53 -6.21
N GLY A 129 9.87 9.28 -5.86
CA GLY A 129 9.42 8.64 -4.61
C GLY A 129 10.22 9.06 -3.39
N THR A 130 9.67 8.83 -2.19
CA THR A 130 10.42 8.99 -0.94
C THR A 130 11.47 7.88 -0.79
N LEU A 131 11.12 6.65 -1.21
CA LEU A 131 12.01 5.50 -1.13
C LEU A 131 13.29 5.69 -1.95
N ASP A 132 13.15 6.15 -3.20
CA ASP A 132 14.30 6.40 -4.08
C ASP A 132 15.27 7.45 -3.49
N LYS A 133 14.75 8.41 -2.71
CA LYS A 133 15.56 9.41 -2.03
C LYS A 133 16.28 8.82 -0.81
N LEU A 134 15.62 7.95 -0.06
CA LEU A 134 16.22 7.27 1.10
C LEU A 134 17.33 6.30 0.66
N GLU A 135 17.12 5.54 -0.42
CA GLU A 135 18.13 4.63 -0.98
C GLU A 135 19.38 5.35 -1.52
N SER A 136 19.33 6.67 -1.73
CA SER A 136 20.53 7.45 -2.06
C SER A 136 21.51 7.56 -0.88
N ILE A 137 21.07 7.24 0.33
CA ILE A 137 21.91 7.17 1.53
C ILE A 137 22.59 5.79 1.55
N PRO A 138 23.94 5.72 1.49
CA PRO A 138 24.63 4.43 1.46
C PRO A 138 24.29 3.55 2.67
N GLY A 139 23.85 2.32 2.40
CA GLY A 139 23.50 1.34 3.44
C GLY A 139 22.07 1.45 3.98
N PHE A 140 21.26 2.38 3.51
CA PHE A 140 19.85 2.48 3.90
C PHE A 140 19.01 1.38 3.23
N SER A 141 18.31 0.56 4.02
CA SER A 141 17.39 -0.46 3.51
C SER A 141 15.93 -0.01 3.66
N VAL A 142 15.19 0.01 2.54
CA VAL A 142 13.75 0.28 2.50
C VAL A 142 12.88 -0.98 2.62
N GLN A 143 13.49 -2.16 2.46
CA GLN A 143 12.82 -3.44 2.68
C GLN A 143 12.99 -3.83 4.14
N GLN A 144 11.88 -3.91 4.87
CA GLN A 144 11.83 -4.30 6.28
C GLN A 144 10.69 -5.30 6.50
N SER A 145 10.88 -6.28 7.38
CA SER A 145 9.77 -7.14 7.81
C SER A 145 8.83 -6.38 8.75
N ALA A 146 7.60 -6.86 8.93
CA ALA A 146 6.66 -6.27 9.89
C ALA A 146 7.23 -6.23 11.32
N ASP A 147 8.06 -7.20 11.69
CA ASP A 147 8.71 -7.22 13.00
C ASP A 147 9.81 -6.18 13.13
N GLN A 148 10.62 -5.96 12.08
CA GLN A 148 11.61 -4.88 12.04
C GLN A 148 10.92 -3.51 12.11
N VAL A 149 9.80 -3.32 11.41
CA VAL A 149 9.01 -2.08 11.50
C VAL A 149 8.54 -1.90 12.94
N LYS A 150 8.03 -2.94 13.62
CA LYS A 150 7.61 -2.84 15.02
C LYS A 150 8.74 -2.47 15.96
N GLU A 151 9.90 -3.10 15.81
CA GLU A 151 11.10 -2.83 16.59
C GLU A 151 11.54 -1.36 16.40
N ASN A 152 11.58 -0.88 15.17
CA ASN A 152 11.93 0.51 14.85
C ASN A 152 10.95 1.53 15.44
N GLN A 153 9.70 1.16 15.73
CA GLN A 153 8.76 2.07 16.40
C GLN A 153 8.97 2.16 17.92
N THR A 154 9.77 1.28 18.51
CA THR A 154 10.11 1.35 19.94
C THR A 154 11.24 2.36 20.15
N ILE A 155 10.94 3.45 20.86
CA ILE A 155 11.96 4.42 21.27
C ILE A 155 12.53 3.85 22.59
N PRO A 156 13.85 3.60 22.69
CA PRO A 156 14.43 3.18 23.97
C PRO A 156 14.19 4.27 25.02
N PRO A 157 13.91 3.90 26.29
CA PRO A 157 13.65 4.86 27.36
C PRO A 157 14.85 5.78 27.69
N ASP A 158 16.03 5.48 27.15
CA ASP A 158 17.31 6.03 27.62
C ASP A 158 17.96 7.03 26.64
N VAL A 159 17.18 7.73 25.80
CA VAL A 159 17.73 8.72 24.86
C VAL A 159 18.16 10.01 25.59
N GLU A 160 19.20 9.89 26.43
CA GLU A 160 20.10 10.99 26.76
C GLU A 160 21.14 11.12 25.63
N THR A 161 21.03 12.21 24.86
CA THR A 161 22.08 12.84 24.05
C THR A 161 23.26 11.95 23.59
N GLY A 162 23.24 11.47 22.33
CA GLY A 162 24.53 11.27 21.64
C GLY A 162 24.62 10.35 20.42
N SER A 163 23.87 9.26 20.30
CA SER A 163 24.21 8.28 19.24
C SER A 163 23.08 7.48 18.60
N ASP A 164 21.88 7.37 19.18
CA ASP A 164 20.84 6.52 18.61
C ASP A 164 19.65 7.32 18.08
N GLN A 165 19.39 7.17 16.78
CA GLN A 165 18.37 7.93 16.06
C GLN A 165 16.96 7.47 16.44
N PRO A 166 15.99 8.40 16.59
CA PRO A 166 14.59 8.03 16.76
C PRO A 166 14.15 7.17 15.57
N GLY A 167 13.57 6.01 15.85
CA GLY A 167 13.26 5.02 14.83
C GLY A 167 12.15 5.48 13.91
N VAL A 168 12.56 5.94 12.72
CA VAL A 168 11.68 6.17 11.58
C VAL A 168 11.86 5.00 10.64
N SER A 169 10.84 4.15 10.53
CA SER A 169 10.78 3.10 9.52
C SER A 169 10.02 3.61 8.30
N CYS A 170 10.69 3.63 7.15
CA CYS A 170 10.05 3.77 5.84
C CYS A 170 10.13 2.43 5.13
N LEU A 171 8.97 1.85 4.84
CA LEU A 171 8.86 0.53 4.24
C LEU A 171 8.41 0.64 2.78
N GLU A 172 9.04 -0.15 1.91
CA GLU A 172 8.46 -0.58 0.63
C GLU A 172 7.61 -1.83 0.84
N MET A 173 6.38 -1.85 0.32
CA MET A 173 5.59 -3.09 0.32
C MET A 173 6.25 -4.13 -0.59
N ASP A 174 6.50 -5.33 -0.06
CA ASP A 174 7.03 -6.44 -0.86
C ASP A 174 5.96 -6.87 -1.89
N PRO A 175 6.25 -6.80 -3.21
CA PRO A 175 5.31 -7.18 -4.25
C PRO A 175 5.05 -8.70 -4.33
N THR A 176 5.76 -9.52 -3.54
CA THR A 176 5.67 -10.99 -3.53
C THR A 176 4.89 -11.59 -2.35
N THR A 177 4.42 -10.76 -1.42
CA THR A 177 3.58 -11.16 -0.27
C THR A 177 2.13 -10.74 -0.38
#